data_AF-A0A352XJA9-F1
#
_entry.id   AF-A0A352XJA9-F1
#
_cell.length_a   1.000
_cell.length_b   1.000
_cell.length_c   1.000
_cell.angle_alpha   90.00
_cell.angle_beta   90.00
_cell.angle_gamma   90.00
#
_symmetry.space_group_name_H-M   'P 1'
#
loop_
_entity.id
_entity.type
_entity.pdbx_description
1 polymer ?
#
loop_
_entity_poly.entity_id
_entity_poly.type
_entity_poly.pdbx_seq_one_letter_code
_entity_poly.pdbx_strand_id
1 'polypeptide(L)'
;LLDLSPEESDHPKSQHTQEIHTMPTCELKPEDKKKFISDVGQRLVRDHGKKKYYAPEQIKKAARDGGYQPDIVCWAYCMFSSPSDFAAIHEAVGEVCDYASMKAEVLSELASGGSFLGIDIDLSWLEWPDIDLSSVFDWFNLP
;
A
#
# COMPACT_ATOMS: atom_id res chain seq x y z
N LEU A 1 28.99 20.18 -62.91
CA LEU A 1 30.31 20.54 -62.32
C LEU A 1 30.02 21.53 -61.20
N LEU A 2 30.08 21.21 -59.92
CA LEU A 2 30.31 19.98 -59.19
C LEU A 2 29.42 20.06 -57.94
N ASP A 3 28.69 18.98 -57.74
CA ASP A 3 28.23 18.47 -56.45
C ASP A 3 29.43 18.32 -55.51
N LEU A 4 29.31 18.62 -54.21
CA LEU A 4 30.14 18.09 -53.11
C LEU A 4 29.58 18.53 -51.74
N SER A 5 28.67 17.70 -51.22
CA SER A 5 28.52 17.17 -49.86
C SER A 5 28.33 18.05 -48.59
N PRO A 6 27.50 17.56 -47.63
CA PRO A 6 27.28 18.14 -46.29
C PRO A 6 28.29 17.60 -45.27
N GLU A 7 28.65 18.41 -44.27
CA GLU A 7 29.46 17.97 -43.13
C GLU A 7 28.59 17.91 -41.87
N GLU A 8 28.36 16.68 -41.41
CA GLU A 8 27.83 16.36 -40.10
C GLU A 8 28.78 16.85 -38.98
N SER A 9 28.22 17.34 -37.89
CA SER A 9 28.88 17.27 -36.59
C SER A 9 27.83 17.09 -35.50
N ASP A 10 27.54 15.81 -35.28
CA ASP A 10 27.54 15.09 -34.01
C ASP A 10 27.00 15.79 -32.74
N HIS A 11 25.95 15.16 -32.21
CA HIS A 11 25.28 15.39 -30.93
C HIS A 11 26.24 15.14 -29.72
N PRO A 12 25.89 15.58 -28.51
CA PRO A 12 24.89 14.84 -27.73
C PRO A 12 23.72 15.72 -27.30
N LYS A 13 22.56 15.47 -27.91
CA LYS A 13 21.26 15.72 -27.28
C LYS A 13 21.27 14.93 -25.99
N SER A 14 21.22 15.66 -24.88
CA SER A 14 21.03 15.11 -23.54
C SER A 14 19.72 14.32 -23.53
N GLN A 15 19.81 13.03 -23.81
CA GLN A 15 18.74 12.08 -23.62
C GLN A 15 18.61 11.89 -22.10
N HIS A 16 17.84 12.78 -21.49
CA HIS A 16 17.14 12.42 -20.26
C HIS A 16 16.00 11.49 -20.69
N THR A 17 16.37 10.24 -21.00
CA THR A 17 15.43 9.14 -20.98
C THR A 17 14.97 9.07 -19.53
N GLN A 18 13.83 9.68 -19.26
CA GLN A 18 13.04 9.31 -18.10
C GLN A 18 12.62 7.87 -18.36
N GLU A 19 13.45 6.93 -17.88
CA GLU A 19 12.93 5.63 -17.49
C GLU A 19 11.80 5.92 -16.53
N ILE A 20 10.57 5.74 -17.02
CA ILE A 20 9.41 5.49 -16.18
C ILE A 20 9.71 4.13 -15.54
N HIS A 21 10.56 4.15 -14.53
CA HIS A 21 10.67 3.09 -13.55
C HIS A 21 9.33 3.14 -12.82
N THR A 22 8.38 2.36 -13.32
CA THR A 22 7.20 1.95 -12.57
C THR A 22 7.77 1.22 -11.36
N MET A 23 8.03 1.95 -10.27
CA MET A 23 8.38 1.32 -9.01
C MET A 23 7.27 0.33 -8.70
N PRO A 24 7.58 -0.90 -8.30
CA PRO A 24 6.54 -1.86 -7.94
C PRO A 24 5.66 -1.22 -6.88
N THR A 25 4.35 -1.32 -7.08
CA THR A 25 3.30 -0.63 -6.30
C THR A 25 3.33 -0.98 -4.80
N CYS A 26 4.16 -1.94 -4.40
CA CYS A 26 4.32 -2.43 -3.04
C CYS A 26 5.66 -2.10 -2.38
N GLU A 27 6.58 -1.40 -3.06
CA GLU A 27 7.88 -1.04 -2.47
C GLU A 27 7.81 0.25 -1.63
N LEU A 28 6.85 1.14 -1.94
CA LEU A 28 6.70 2.38 -1.20
C LEU A 28 5.92 2.18 0.10
N LYS A 29 6.53 2.66 1.19
CA LYS A 29 5.94 2.69 2.52
C LYS A 29 5.35 4.08 2.79
N PRO A 30 4.18 4.17 3.43
CA PRO A 30 3.71 5.44 3.96
C PRO A 30 4.74 6.03 4.96
N GLU A 31 4.93 7.35 4.93
CA GLU A 31 5.77 8.04 5.92
C GLU A 31 5.19 7.86 7.34
N ASP A 32 3.87 8.08 7.49
CA ASP A 32 3.11 7.82 8.69
C ASP A 32 2.14 6.65 8.45
N LYS A 33 2.65 5.44 8.70
CA LYS A 33 1.95 4.15 8.49
C LYS A 33 0.72 4.03 9.37
N LYS A 34 0.82 4.47 10.63
CA LYS A 34 -0.29 4.52 11.58
C LYS A 34 -1.38 5.38 10.98
N LYS A 35 -1.10 6.66 10.75
CA LYS A 35 -2.07 7.60 10.20
C LYS A 35 -2.68 7.14 8.88
N PHE A 36 -1.88 6.55 7.99
CA PHE A 36 -2.38 6.06 6.71
C PHE A 36 -3.45 4.98 6.87
N ILE A 37 -3.14 3.88 7.57
CA ILE A 37 -4.09 2.77 7.80
C ILE A 37 -5.32 3.27 8.57
N SER A 38 -5.10 4.21 9.49
CA SER A 38 -6.13 4.87 10.30
C SER A 38 -7.17 5.60 9.44
N ASP A 39 -6.70 6.56 8.66
CA ASP A 39 -7.54 7.45 7.88
C ASP A 39 -8.30 6.66 6.82
N VAL A 40 -7.67 5.66 6.20
CA VAL A 40 -8.32 4.76 5.23
C VAL A 40 -9.41 3.93 5.91
N GLY A 41 -9.09 3.27 7.04
CA GLY A 41 -10.05 2.45 7.78
C GLY A 41 -11.28 3.24 8.24
N GLN A 42 -11.08 4.45 8.79
CA GLN A 42 -12.18 5.33 9.22
C GLN A 42 -13.07 5.74 8.04
N ARG A 43 -12.48 6.06 6.89
CA ARG A 43 -13.25 6.41 5.67
C ARG A 43 -14.05 5.21 5.14
N LEU A 44 -13.47 4.01 5.15
CA LEU A 44 -14.15 2.79 4.76
C LEU A 44 -15.38 2.52 5.64
N VAL A 45 -15.21 2.61 6.97
CA VAL A 45 -16.32 2.44 7.92
C VAL A 45 -17.39 3.51 7.73
N ARG A 46 -16.98 4.78 7.58
CA ARG A 46 -17.91 5.90 7.37
C ARG A 46 -18.74 5.73 6.10
N ASP A 47 -18.12 5.30 5.00
CA ASP A 47 -18.76 5.26 3.68
C ASP A 47 -19.50 3.94 3.40
N HIS A 48 -19.11 2.85 4.06
CA HIS A 48 -19.59 1.50 3.73
C HIS A 48 -20.03 0.66 4.94
N GLY A 49 -19.90 1.17 6.17
CA GLY A 49 -20.11 0.41 7.39
C GLY A 49 -18.98 -0.58 7.66
N LYS A 50 -18.97 -1.16 8.88
CA LYS A 50 -17.99 -2.18 9.30
C LYS A 50 -18.18 -3.46 8.49
N LYS A 51 -17.11 -3.96 7.85
CA LYS A 51 -17.10 -5.19 7.05
C LYS A 51 -15.84 -5.99 7.30
N LYS A 52 -15.91 -7.31 7.16
CA LYS A 52 -14.72 -8.17 7.24
C LYS A 52 -13.67 -7.82 6.16
N TYR A 53 -14.15 -7.55 4.94
CA TYR A 53 -13.33 -7.10 3.81
C TYR A 53 -14.06 -6.01 3.02
N TYR A 54 -13.30 -5.15 2.37
CA TYR A 54 -13.78 -4.14 1.43
C TYR A 54 -13.29 -4.46 0.02
N ALA A 55 -14.07 -4.02 -0.97
CA ALA A 55 -13.68 -4.17 -2.36
C ALA A 55 -12.46 -3.29 -2.68
N PRO A 56 -11.56 -3.70 -3.59
CA PRO A 56 -10.38 -2.92 -3.97
C PRO A 56 -10.69 -1.47 -4.36
N GLU A 57 -11.79 -1.26 -5.08
CA GLU A 57 -12.22 0.06 -5.53
C GLU A 57 -12.63 0.96 -4.35
N GLN A 58 -13.21 0.39 -3.29
CA GLN A 58 -13.55 1.11 -2.06
C GLN A 58 -12.29 1.54 -1.33
N ILE A 59 -11.30 0.65 -1.23
CA ILE A 59 -10.02 0.90 -0.58
C ILE A 59 -9.23 1.97 -1.34
N LYS A 60 -9.11 1.82 -2.66
CA LYS A 60 -8.44 2.79 -3.54
C LYS A 60 -9.10 4.17 -3.46
N LYS A 61 -10.44 4.21 -3.46
CA LYS A 61 -11.21 5.44 -3.28
C LYS A 61 -10.95 6.07 -1.91
N ALA A 62 -11.01 5.30 -0.83
CA ALA A 62 -10.78 5.81 0.52
C ALA A 62 -9.38 6.42 0.69
N ALA A 63 -8.35 5.76 0.15
CA ALA A 63 -6.98 6.26 0.14
C ALA A 63 -6.85 7.55 -0.69
N ARG A 64 -7.37 7.55 -1.92
CA ARG A 64 -7.36 8.74 -2.79
C ARG A 64 -8.08 9.93 -2.16
N ASP A 65 -9.26 9.71 -1.58
CA ASP A 65 -10.04 10.75 -0.92
C ASP A 65 -9.37 11.25 0.38
N GLY A 66 -8.38 10.50 0.89
CA GLY A 66 -7.47 10.91 1.97
C GLY A 66 -6.23 11.68 1.51
N GLY A 67 -6.04 11.85 0.20
CA GLY A 67 -4.87 12.53 -0.37
C GLY A 67 -3.62 11.63 -0.48
N TYR A 68 -3.78 10.32 -0.35
CA TYR A 68 -2.66 9.37 -0.42
C TYR A 68 -2.33 8.98 -1.84
N GLN A 69 -1.03 8.78 -2.11
CA GLN A 69 -0.54 8.40 -3.43
C GLN A 69 -0.89 6.93 -3.75
N PRO A 70 -1.14 6.58 -5.03
CA PRO A 70 -1.44 5.21 -5.44
C PRO A 70 -0.39 4.19 -4.98
N ASP A 71 0.88 4.60 -4.94
CA ASP A 71 2.02 3.71 -4.70
C ASP A 71 2.11 3.20 -3.26
N ILE A 72 1.35 3.78 -2.32
CA ILE A 72 1.29 3.29 -0.94
C ILE A 72 -0.02 2.52 -0.66
N VAL A 73 -0.90 2.39 -1.65
CA VAL A 73 -2.22 1.74 -1.47
C VAL A 73 -2.09 0.23 -1.28
N CYS A 74 -0.98 -0.39 -1.70
CA CYS A 74 -0.70 -1.82 -1.44
C CYS A 74 -0.81 -2.15 0.07
N TRP A 75 -0.36 -1.25 0.95
CA TRP A 75 -0.53 -1.36 2.40
C TRP A 75 -2.00 -1.44 2.82
N ALA A 76 -2.86 -0.61 2.20
CA ALA A 76 -4.29 -0.62 2.50
C ALA A 76 -5.01 -1.83 1.90
N TYR A 77 -4.62 -2.30 0.70
CA TYR A 77 -5.16 -3.53 0.14
C TYR A 77 -4.84 -4.72 1.03
N CYS A 78 -3.59 -4.82 1.48
CA CYS A 78 -3.17 -5.88 2.38
C CYS A 78 -3.99 -5.92 3.68
N MET A 79 -4.35 -4.74 4.20
CA MET A 79 -5.10 -4.62 5.45
C MET A 79 -6.61 -4.80 5.30
N PHE A 80 -7.22 -4.32 4.22
CA PHE A 80 -8.68 -4.18 4.15
C PHE A 80 -9.35 -5.05 3.08
N SER A 81 -8.60 -5.68 2.17
CA SER A 81 -9.17 -6.56 1.15
C SER A 81 -9.10 -8.04 1.57
N SER A 82 -9.82 -8.90 0.85
CA SER A 82 -9.66 -10.34 1.01
C SER A 82 -8.32 -10.80 0.41
N PRO A 83 -7.73 -11.93 0.85
CA PRO A 83 -6.52 -12.48 0.23
C PRO A 83 -6.68 -12.72 -1.29
N SER A 84 -7.88 -13.15 -1.72
CA SER A 84 -8.19 -13.36 -3.14
C SER A 84 -8.25 -12.05 -3.92
N ASP A 85 -8.84 -11.00 -3.35
CA ASP A 85 -8.88 -9.69 -4.01
C ASP A 85 -7.48 -9.09 -4.08
N PHE A 86 -6.69 -9.21 -3.02
CA PHE A 86 -5.28 -8.80 -3.02
C PHE A 86 -4.51 -9.49 -4.14
N ALA A 87 -4.63 -10.81 -4.25
CA ALA A 87 -3.96 -11.58 -5.31
C ALA A 87 -4.42 -11.12 -6.70
N ALA A 88 -5.73 -10.95 -6.91
CA ALA A 88 -6.28 -10.54 -8.21
C ALA A 88 -5.80 -9.15 -8.66
N ILE A 89 -5.67 -8.18 -7.75
CA ILE A 89 -5.14 -6.84 -8.08
C ILE A 89 -3.70 -6.93 -8.57
N HIS A 90 -2.85 -7.71 -7.87
CA HIS A 90 -1.43 -7.80 -8.19
C HIS A 90 -1.17 -8.64 -9.45
N GLU A 91 -1.94 -9.72 -9.64
CA GLU A 91 -1.92 -10.51 -10.89
C GLU A 91 -2.29 -9.64 -12.10
N ALA A 92 -3.32 -8.77 -11.97
CA ALA A 92 -3.77 -7.91 -13.05
C ALA A 92 -2.73 -6.87 -13.51
N VAL A 93 -1.81 -6.46 -12.61
CA VAL A 93 -0.70 -5.53 -12.93
C VAL A 93 0.62 -6.24 -13.24
N GLY A 94 0.62 -7.58 -13.24
CA GLY A 94 1.81 -8.40 -13.49
C GLY A 94 2.82 -8.39 -12.34
N GLU A 95 2.39 -7.99 -11.14
CA GLU A 95 3.22 -7.96 -9.94
C GLU A 95 3.02 -9.22 -9.11
N VAL A 96 4.10 -9.73 -8.51
CA VAL A 96 4.04 -10.81 -7.51
C VAL A 96 4.31 -10.19 -6.15
N CYS A 97 3.25 -9.81 -5.44
CA CYS A 97 3.31 -9.43 -4.04
C CYS A 97 2.73 -10.56 -3.18
N ASP A 98 3.53 -11.14 -2.28
CA ASP A 98 3.05 -12.17 -1.37
C ASP A 98 2.21 -11.53 -0.26
N TYR A 99 0.92 -11.86 -0.22
CA TYR A 99 -0.03 -11.31 0.74
C TYR A 99 0.41 -11.54 2.19
N ALA A 100 0.90 -12.75 2.52
CA ALA A 100 1.27 -13.10 3.88
C ALA A 100 2.49 -12.30 4.36
N SER A 101 3.51 -12.19 3.50
CA SER A 101 4.73 -11.42 3.76
C SER A 101 4.44 -9.93 3.91
N MET A 102 3.65 -9.36 2.99
CA MET A 102 3.22 -7.95 3.08
C MET A 102 2.44 -7.69 4.36
N LYS A 103 1.53 -8.59 4.74
CA LYS A 103 0.72 -8.44 5.96
C LYS A 103 1.57 -8.50 7.22
N ALA A 104 2.51 -9.43 7.28
CA ALA A 104 3.45 -9.55 8.39
C ALA A 104 4.31 -8.28 8.52
N GLU A 105 4.77 -7.72 7.40
CA GLU A 105 5.55 -6.48 7.38
C GLU A 105 4.72 -5.29 7.88
N VAL A 106 3.53 -5.06 7.34
CA VAL A 106 2.64 -3.97 7.75
C VAL A 106 2.35 -4.02 9.25
N LEU A 107 2.06 -5.21 9.78
CA LEU A 107 1.78 -5.39 11.21
C LEU A 107 3.00 -5.18 12.09
N SER A 108 4.16 -5.70 11.68
CA SER A 108 5.43 -5.50 12.38
C SER A 108 5.76 -4.01 12.48
N GLU A 109 5.65 -3.28 11.36
CA GLU A 109 5.92 -1.85 11.30
C GLU A 109 4.92 -1.03 12.12
N LEU A 110 3.66 -1.44 12.14
CA LEU A 110 2.61 -0.79 12.93
C LEU A 110 2.83 -1.00 14.45
N ALA A 111 3.42 -2.15 14.84
CA ALA A 111 3.79 -2.48 16.21
C ALA A 111 5.11 -1.84 16.67
N SER A 112 6.05 -1.57 15.75
CA SER A 112 7.40 -1.08 16.03
C SER A 112 7.46 0.34 16.62
N GLY A 113 6.39 1.13 16.49
CA GLY A 113 6.33 2.53 16.92
C GLY A 113 5.67 2.77 18.28
N GLY A 114 5.78 1.84 19.23
CA GLY A 114 5.01 1.84 20.49
C GLY A 114 3.62 1.22 20.30
N SER A 115 3.04 0.70 21.40
CA SER A 115 1.90 -0.23 21.43
C SER A 115 0.88 0.06 20.31
N PHE A 116 0.45 -0.99 19.61
CA PHE A 116 -0.71 -0.96 18.73
C PHE A 116 -1.97 -0.43 19.47
N LEU A 117 -1.98 -0.55 20.80
CA LEU A 117 -2.96 0.05 21.73
C LEU A 117 -2.97 1.58 21.79
N GLY A 118 -1.92 2.26 21.29
CA GLY A 118 -1.85 3.73 21.20
C GLY A 118 -2.41 4.28 19.89
N ILE A 119 -2.92 3.40 19.03
CA ILE A 119 -3.75 3.79 17.91
C ILE A 119 -5.13 4.12 18.53
N ASP A 120 -5.52 5.39 18.57
CA ASP A 120 -6.86 5.86 19.00
C ASP A 120 -7.93 5.45 17.98
N ILE A 121 -7.98 4.14 17.68
CA ILE A 121 -8.76 3.60 16.58
C ILE A 121 -9.41 2.33 17.03
N ASP A 122 -10.73 2.41 17.06
CA ASP A 122 -11.59 1.26 17.09
C ASP A 122 -11.38 0.44 15.81
N LEU A 123 -10.39 -0.47 15.81
CA LEU A 123 -10.26 -1.59 14.86
C LEU A 123 -10.82 -2.89 15.44
N SER A 124 -11.51 -2.83 16.59
CA SER A 124 -12.09 -4.00 17.24
C SER A 124 -13.11 -4.73 16.37
N TRP A 125 -13.62 -4.05 15.34
CA TRP A 125 -14.56 -4.59 14.36
C TRP A 125 -13.92 -5.35 13.20
N LEU A 126 -12.61 -5.22 13.00
CA LEU A 126 -11.91 -5.88 11.89
C LEU A 126 -11.49 -7.28 12.37
N GLU A 127 -12.28 -8.28 12.00
CA GLU A 127 -11.98 -9.69 12.30
C GLU A 127 -10.83 -10.18 11.40
N TRP A 128 -9.63 -10.23 11.96
CA TRP A 128 -8.47 -10.81 11.27
C TRP A 128 -8.48 -12.33 11.46
N PRO A 129 -8.71 -13.13 10.40
CA PRO A 129 -8.78 -14.59 10.55
C PRO A 129 -7.44 -15.25 10.90
N ASP A 130 -6.32 -14.55 10.67
CA ASP A 130 -4.96 -15.09 10.84
C ASP A 130 -4.18 -14.43 11.98
N ILE A 131 -4.72 -13.34 12.54
CA ILE A 131 -4.12 -12.62 13.68
C ILE A 131 -5.18 -12.55 14.74
N ASP A 132 -5.04 -13.40 15.75
CA ASP A 132 -5.78 -13.22 16.99
C ASP A 132 -5.30 -11.92 17.64
N LEU A 133 -6.01 -10.82 17.40
CA LEU A 133 -5.69 -9.53 18.00
C LEU A 133 -5.66 -9.64 19.53
N SER A 134 -6.43 -10.54 20.14
CA SER A 134 -6.34 -10.77 21.58
C SER A 134 -4.97 -11.29 21.99
N SER A 135 -4.34 -12.20 21.23
CA SER A 135 -2.94 -12.62 21.44
C SER A 135 -1.90 -11.51 21.19
N VAL A 136 -2.15 -10.58 20.26
CA VAL A 136 -1.29 -9.39 20.09
C VAL A 136 -1.42 -8.44 21.30
N PHE A 137 -2.62 -8.41 21.92
CA PHE A 137 -2.92 -7.63 23.12
C PHE A 137 -2.56 -8.34 24.46
N ASP A 138 -2.51 -9.68 24.49
CA ASP A 138 -2.17 -10.52 25.64
C ASP A 138 -0.65 -10.70 25.79
N TRP A 139 0.10 -10.73 24.69
CA TRP A 139 1.58 -10.71 24.71
C TRP A 139 2.15 -9.53 25.52
N PHE A 140 1.43 -8.41 25.58
CA PHE A 140 1.81 -7.21 26.33
C PHE A 140 1.24 -7.14 27.76
N ASN A 141 0.48 -8.14 28.22
CA ASN A 141 -0.10 -8.20 29.58
C ASN A 141 0.54 -9.27 30.50
N LEU A 142 1.69 -9.84 30.12
CA LEU A 142 2.52 -10.59 31.08
C LEU A 142 3.22 -9.59 32.03
N PRO A 143 3.25 -9.85 33.35
CA PRO A 143 3.80 -8.94 34.36
C PRO A 143 5.31 -8.69 34.21
#